data_AF-A0A0L1IUM7-F1
#
_entry.id   AF-A0A0L1IUM7-F1
#
_cell.length_a   1.000
_cell.length_b   1.000
_cell.length_c   1.000
_cell.angle_alpha   90.00
_cell.angle_beta   90.00
_cell.angle_gamma   90.00
#
_symmetry.space_group_name_H-M   'P 1'
#
loop_
_entity.id
_entity.type
_entity.pdbx_description
1 polymer ?
#
loop_
_entity_poly.entity_id
_entity_poly.type
_entity_poly.pdbx_seq_one_letter_code
_entity_poly.pdbx_strand_id
1 'polypeptide(L)'
;MIETAHPYAKELEIACLAVQRATLLTKKVLDAVDKGALDKSDSSPVTIADFAAQALIIGAIHRAYPDDDIVGEEDSKALRANEALLERTWELVSSIHLDDETSEALLYSPKDKEEMLDLIDLGARGTCNRENRSWVLDPVDGTATFINGQQYAVCLALVENGVQRLGVLGAPNLNLETGRMHEDIVDRDGYGSQLFAVAGHGAFMRKMGTGALLPANRIDAKPQITDPKDLDLVDCVAATSSNIVAHERLASHLGAPWPHTTDLWAAQLRYVAIAVGGCNTLIKIPRNASYRSKMWDHAGGMLIVQELGCTVSDLAGNPVDCGLGRTWPGVTE
;
A
#
# COMPACT_ATOMS: atom_id res chain seq x y z
N MET A 1 6.78 23.10 0.05
CA MET A 1 7.63 22.31 -0.87
C MET A 1 8.38 21.30 -0.02
N ILE A 2 8.44 20.04 -0.44
CA ILE A 2 9.39 19.06 0.13
C ILE A 2 10.77 19.67 -0.02
N GLU A 3 11.58 19.66 1.04
CA GLU A 3 13.00 19.96 0.88
C GLU A 3 13.56 18.94 -0.11
N THR A 4 13.89 19.38 -1.31
CA THR A 4 14.39 18.50 -2.39
C THR A 4 15.74 17.86 -2.06
N ALA A 5 16.38 18.29 -0.97
CA ALA A 5 17.61 17.72 -0.44
C ALA A 5 17.33 16.91 0.83
N HIS A 6 17.02 15.62 0.66
CA HIS A 6 17.02 14.62 1.74
C HIS A 6 17.74 13.35 1.27
N PRO A 7 18.29 12.50 2.16
CA PRO A 7 19.15 11.38 1.77
C PRO A 7 18.47 10.35 0.86
N TYR A 8 17.14 10.26 0.91
CA TYR A 8 16.32 9.34 0.10
C TYR A 8 15.63 10.00 -1.10
N ALA A 9 16.12 11.13 -1.62
CA ALA A 9 15.43 11.89 -2.66
C ALA A 9 15.25 11.09 -3.97
N LYS A 10 16.28 10.34 -4.38
CA LYS A 10 16.23 9.49 -5.57
C LYS A 10 15.33 8.28 -5.36
N GLU A 11 15.40 7.66 -4.18
CA GLU A 11 14.53 6.57 -3.75
C GLU A 11 13.06 7.00 -3.83
N LEU A 12 12.75 8.18 -3.31
CA LEU A 12 11.40 8.73 -3.33
C LEU A 12 10.89 8.99 -4.73
N GLU A 13 11.70 9.60 -5.59
CA GLU A 13 11.31 9.87 -6.98
C GLU A 13 10.96 8.57 -7.71
N ILE A 14 11.84 7.57 -7.63
CA ILE A 14 11.64 6.27 -8.29
C ILE A 14 10.44 5.54 -7.69
N ALA A 15 10.29 5.51 -6.37
CA ALA A 15 9.17 4.88 -5.70
C ALA A 15 7.83 5.54 -6.07
N CYS A 16 7.78 6.88 -6.08
CA CYS A 16 6.59 7.63 -6.48
C CYS A 16 6.20 7.35 -7.94
N LEU A 17 7.17 7.34 -8.86
CA LEU A 17 6.93 7.04 -10.27
C LEU A 17 6.50 5.59 -10.50
N ALA A 18 7.15 4.63 -9.82
CA ALA A 18 6.81 3.21 -9.91
C ALA A 18 5.37 2.94 -9.43
N VAL A 19 4.98 3.51 -8.28
CA VAL A 19 3.61 3.40 -7.74
C VAL A 19 2.60 4.10 -8.65
N GLN A 20 2.93 5.25 -9.24
CA GLN A 20 2.04 5.92 -10.19
C GLN A 20 1.83 5.08 -11.46
N ARG A 21 2.91 4.49 -12.01
CA ARG A 21 2.81 3.60 -13.18
C ARG A 21 1.98 2.34 -12.88
N ALA A 22 2.18 1.73 -11.72
CA ALA A 22 1.35 0.61 -11.26
C ALA A 22 -0.12 1.02 -11.04
N THR A 23 -0.39 2.26 -10.61
CA THR A 23 -1.76 2.78 -10.52
C THR A 23 -2.44 2.88 -11.89
N LEU A 24 -1.72 3.25 -12.95
CA LEU A 24 -2.28 3.23 -14.31
C LEU A 24 -2.66 1.80 -14.72
N LEU A 25 -1.81 0.84 -14.38
CA LEU A 25 -2.03 -0.58 -14.63
C LEU A 25 -3.31 -1.07 -13.93
N THR A 26 -3.44 -0.85 -12.63
CA THR A 26 -4.58 -1.33 -11.86
C THR A 26 -5.89 -0.68 -12.31
N LYS A 27 -5.88 0.62 -12.69
CA LYS A 27 -7.04 1.29 -13.27
C LYS A 27 -7.42 0.74 -14.65
N LYS A 28 -6.45 0.40 -15.49
CA LYS A 28 -6.70 -0.27 -16.79
C LYS A 28 -7.36 -1.63 -16.60
N VAL A 29 -6.99 -2.38 -15.56
CA VAL A 29 -7.63 -3.66 -15.22
C VAL A 29 -9.07 -3.44 -14.77
N LEU A 30 -9.33 -2.47 -13.87
CA LEU A 30 -10.70 -2.15 -13.45
C LEU A 30 -11.59 -1.75 -14.62
N ASP A 31 -11.09 -0.90 -15.52
CA ASP A 31 -11.80 -0.52 -16.73
C ASP A 31 -12.16 -1.72 -17.61
N ALA A 32 -11.26 -2.69 -17.73
CA ALA A 32 -11.50 -3.90 -18.51
C ALA A 32 -12.55 -4.81 -17.84
N VAL A 33 -12.53 -4.89 -16.52
CA VAL A 33 -13.55 -5.59 -15.72
C VAL A 33 -14.92 -4.93 -15.86
N ASP A 34 -15.00 -3.61 -15.74
CA ASP A 34 -16.27 -2.88 -15.82
C ASP A 34 -16.88 -2.89 -17.24
N LYS A 35 -16.03 -2.96 -18.27
CA LYS A 35 -16.46 -3.14 -19.67
C LYS A 35 -16.86 -4.60 -19.98
N GLY A 36 -16.76 -5.51 -19.01
CA GLY A 36 -17.07 -6.93 -19.18
C GLY A 36 -16.06 -7.69 -20.04
N ALA A 37 -14.89 -7.11 -20.30
CA ALA A 37 -13.79 -7.81 -20.96
C ALA A 37 -13.14 -8.85 -20.04
N LEU A 38 -13.27 -8.64 -18.73
CA LEU A 38 -12.80 -9.53 -17.67
C LEU A 38 -13.97 -9.85 -16.72
N ASP A 39 -14.10 -11.12 -16.31
CA ASP A 39 -15.20 -11.58 -15.44
C ASP A 39 -14.87 -11.34 -13.96
N LYS A 40 -15.77 -10.69 -13.21
CA LYS A 40 -15.64 -10.45 -11.76
C LYS A 40 -15.72 -11.74 -10.92
N SER A 41 -16.35 -12.78 -11.46
CA SER A 41 -16.45 -14.09 -10.81
C SER A 41 -15.23 -14.98 -11.02
N ASP A 42 -14.37 -14.61 -11.99
CA ASP A 42 -13.05 -15.20 -12.20
C ASP A 42 -12.03 -14.45 -11.31
N SER A 43 -11.14 -15.18 -10.63
CA SER A 43 -10.06 -14.59 -9.84
C SER A 43 -8.90 -14.09 -10.71
N SER A 44 -8.91 -14.35 -12.02
CA SER A 44 -7.85 -13.92 -12.93
C SER A 44 -7.59 -12.41 -12.98
N PRO A 45 -8.58 -11.49 -12.91
CA PRO A 45 -8.32 -10.05 -13.04
C PRO A 45 -7.53 -9.47 -11.87
N VAL A 46 -7.91 -9.90 -10.67
CA VAL A 46 -7.17 -9.71 -9.42
C VAL A 46 -5.73 -10.19 -9.59
N THR A 47 -5.60 -11.46 -9.93
CA THR A 47 -4.31 -12.15 -10.03
C THR A 47 -3.37 -11.47 -11.03
N ILE A 48 -3.90 -11.01 -12.17
CA ILE A 48 -3.12 -10.30 -13.20
C ILE A 48 -2.67 -8.93 -12.70
N ALA A 49 -3.54 -8.18 -12.01
CA ALA A 49 -3.19 -6.87 -11.48
C ALA A 49 -2.05 -6.98 -10.45
N ASP A 50 -2.17 -7.92 -9.52
CA ASP A 50 -1.15 -8.20 -8.49
C ASP A 50 0.21 -8.53 -9.11
N PHE A 51 0.27 -9.54 -9.98
CA PHE A 51 1.52 -9.94 -10.61
C PHE A 51 2.15 -8.85 -11.49
N ALA A 52 1.32 -8.15 -12.27
CA ALA A 52 1.82 -7.16 -13.20
C ALA A 52 2.30 -5.88 -12.50
N ALA A 53 1.59 -5.42 -11.46
CA ALA A 53 2.03 -4.33 -10.61
C ALA A 53 3.33 -4.70 -9.87
N GLN A 54 3.41 -5.92 -9.32
CA GLN A 54 4.62 -6.40 -8.67
C GLN A 54 5.81 -6.40 -9.62
N ALA A 55 5.67 -6.97 -10.82
CA ALA A 55 6.75 -7.01 -11.81
C ALA A 55 7.25 -5.60 -12.21
N LEU A 56 6.33 -4.65 -12.45
CA LEU A 56 6.70 -3.27 -12.84
C LEU A 56 7.39 -2.50 -11.72
N ILE A 57 6.94 -2.66 -10.48
CA ILE A 57 7.55 -1.99 -9.32
C ILE A 57 8.92 -2.58 -9.03
N ILE A 58 9.01 -3.92 -8.93
CA ILE A 58 10.28 -4.60 -8.66
C ILE A 58 11.28 -4.32 -9.78
N GLY A 59 10.86 -4.32 -11.05
CA GLY A 59 11.73 -3.97 -12.18
C GLY A 59 12.37 -2.60 -12.03
N ALA A 60 11.57 -1.58 -11.70
CA ALA A 60 12.08 -0.22 -11.49
C ALA A 60 13.04 -0.12 -10.30
N ILE A 61 12.67 -0.73 -9.17
CA ILE A 61 13.48 -0.70 -7.95
C ILE A 61 14.79 -1.47 -8.12
N HIS A 62 14.73 -2.71 -8.60
CA HIS A 62 15.92 -3.55 -8.78
C HIS A 62 16.89 -2.97 -9.82
N ARG A 63 16.37 -2.31 -10.86
CA ARG A 63 17.24 -1.61 -11.82
C ARG A 63 18.01 -0.45 -11.18
N ALA A 64 17.36 0.29 -10.28
CA ALA A 64 17.95 1.44 -9.62
C ALA A 64 18.85 1.07 -8.42
N TYR A 65 18.49 0.01 -7.71
CA TYR A 65 19.11 -0.48 -6.49
C TYR A 65 19.28 -2.02 -6.57
N PRO A 66 20.24 -2.51 -7.38
CA PRO A 66 20.39 -3.95 -7.64
C PRO A 66 20.82 -4.77 -6.43
N ASP A 67 21.41 -4.11 -5.43
CA ASP A 67 21.91 -4.74 -4.20
C ASP A 67 20.87 -4.72 -3.05
N ASP A 68 19.76 -3.99 -3.21
CA ASP A 68 18.69 -3.95 -2.19
C ASP A 68 17.85 -5.24 -2.24
N ASP A 69 17.45 -5.74 -1.08
CA ASP A 69 16.46 -6.81 -0.97
C ASP A 69 15.06 -6.28 -1.35
N ILE A 70 14.18 -7.15 -1.81
CA ILE A 70 12.80 -6.78 -2.15
C ILE A 70 11.83 -7.85 -1.63
N VAL A 71 10.90 -7.45 -0.77
CA VAL A 71 9.83 -8.26 -0.19
C VAL A 71 8.53 -7.91 -0.89
N GLY A 72 8.09 -8.76 -1.82
CA GLY A 72 6.77 -8.69 -2.45
C GLY A 72 5.85 -9.80 -1.95
N GLU A 73 4.54 -9.60 -2.04
CA GLU A 73 3.54 -10.59 -1.61
C GLU A 73 3.53 -11.84 -2.50
N GLU A 74 3.64 -11.64 -3.81
CA GLU A 74 3.31 -12.64 -4.82
C GLU A 74 4.48 -13.52 -5.26
N ASP A 75 4.19 -14.75 -5.73
CA ASP A 75 5.13 -15.65 -6.40
C ASP A 75 4.66 -16.07 -7.80
N SER A 76 5.57 -16.47 -8.68
CA SER A 76 5.24 -16.70 -10.09
C SER A 76 4.61 -18.08 -10.39
N LYS A 77 4.36 -18.94 -9.39
CA LYS A 77 3.95 -20.34 -9.63
C LYS A 77 2.66 -20.45 -10.42
N ALA A 78 1.68 -19.58 -10.14
CA ALA A 78 0.41 -19.57 -10.84
C ALA A 78 0.57 -19.22 -12.33
N LEU A 79 1.46 -18.27 -12.65
CA LEU A 79 1.77 -17.89 -14.02
C LEU A 79 2.49 -19.02 -14.77
N ARG A 80 3.49 -19.65 -14.13
CA ARG A 80 4.22 -20.79 -14.72
C ARG A 80 3.33 -22.01 -14.98
N ALA A 81 2.24 -22.15 -14.22
CA ALA A 81 1.28 -23.24 -14.38
C ALA A 81 0.17 -22.94 -15.41
N ASN A 82 0.02 -21.69 -15.88
CA ASN A 82 -1.07 -21.27 -16.74
C ASN A 82 -0.60 -20.29 -17.82
N GLU A 83 -0.33 -20.82 -19.02
CA GLU A 83 0.16 -20.05 -20.17
C GLU A 83 -0.78 -18.89 -20.55
N ALA A 84 -2.09 -19.08 -20.50
CA ALA A 84 -3.06 -18.03 -20.85
C ALA A 84 -3.04 -16.87 -19.84
N LEU A 85 -2.83 -17.18 -18.55
CA LEU A 85 -2.66 -16.17 -17.51
C LEU A 85 -1.33 -15.43 -17.69
N LEU A 86 -0.25 -16.16 -18.02
CA LEU A 86 1.07 -15.60 -18.31
C LEU A 86 1.02 -14.61 -19.49
N GLU A 87 0.40 -15.01 -20.60
CA GLU A 87 0.24 -14.15 -21.78
C GLU A 87 -0.50 -12.85 -21.45
N ARG A 88 -1.65 -12.95 -20.79
CA ARG A 88 -2.45 -11.76 -20.41
C ARG A 88 -1.69 -10.84 -19.45
N THR A 89 -0.95 -11.41 -18.51
CA THR A 89 -0.12 -10.64 -17.57
C THR A 89 1.00 -9.92 -18.32
N TRP A 90 1.66 -10.60 -19.25
CA TRP A 90 2.72 -10.02 -20.07
C TRP A 90 2.23 -8.91 -21.00
N GLU A 91 1.09 -9.10 -21.66
CA GLU A 91 0.44 -8.07 -22.49
C GLU A 91 0.13 -6.82 -21.67
N LEU A 92 -0.30 -6.98 -20.42
CA LEU A 92 -0.54 -5.86 -19.53
C LEU A 92 0.76 -5.15 -19.15
N VAL A 93 1.77 -5.89 -18.66
CA VAL A 93 3.08 -5.34 -18.27
C VAL A 93 3.75 -4.59 -19.43
N SER A 94 3.74 -5.16 -20.64
CA SER A 94 4.39 -4.59 -21.83
C SER A 94 3.65 -3.40 -22.46
N SER A 95 2.41 -3.12 -22.03
CA SER A 95 1.59 -2.04 -22.59
C SER A 95 1.40 -0.83 -21.68
N ILE A 96 1.98 -0.85 -20.47
CA ILE A 96 1.85 0.24 -19.49
C ILE A 96 3.13 1.05 -19.43
N HIS A 97 2.99 2.35 -19.70
CA HIS A 97 4.03 3.36 -19.58
C HIS A 97 3.42 4.67 -19.09
N LEU A 98 4.23 5.51 -18.45
CA LEU A 98 3.86 6.90 -18.22
C LEU A 98 3.92 7.68 -19.55
N ASP A 99 3.02 8.65 -19.70
CA ASP A 99 2.97 9.54 -20.87
C ASP A 99 4.17 10.53 -20.93
N ASP A 100 4.87 10.71 -19.81
CA ASP A 100 6.05 11.56 -19.72
C ASP A 100 7.34 10.74 -19.91
N GLU A 101 7.99 10.92 -21.06
CA GLU A 101 9.18 10.15 -21.45
C GLU A 101 10.35 10.32 -20.47
N THR A 102 10.50 11.48 -19.85
CA THR A 102 11.59 11.74 -18.88
C THR A 102 11.38 10.93 -17.62
N SER A 103 10.15 10.89 -17.12
CA SER A 103 9.75 10.10 -15.97
C SER A 103 9.81 8.60 -16.26
N GLU A 104 9.31 8.16 -17.42
CA GLU A 104 9.34 6.75 -17.81
C GLU A 104 10.77 6.23 -17.97
N ALA A 105 11.70 7.06 -18.47
CA ALA A 105 13.11 6.70 -18.63
C ALA A 105 13.85 6.44 -17.28
N LEU A 106 13.30 6.88 -16.15
CA LEU A 106 13.80 6.55 -14.82
C LEU A 106 13.35 5.16 -14.34
N LEU A 107 12.31 4.61 -14.96
CA LEU A 107 11.75 3.32 -14.64
C LEU A 107 12.30 2.23 -15.57
N TYR A 108 12.00 0.98 -15.21
CA TYR A 108 12.38 -0.18 -16.00
C TYR A 108 11.19 -1.11 -16.15
N SER A 109 11.02 -1.64 -17.36
CA SER A 109 10.05 -2.69 -17.66
C SER A 109 10.82 -3.95 -18.04
N PRO A 110 10.38 -5.14 -17.59
CA PRO A 110 11.00 -6.40 -18.00
C PRO A 110 10.99 -6.53 -19.53
N LYS A 111 12.05 -7.09 -20.10
CA LYS A 111 12.25 -7.21 -21.54
C LYS A 111 11.49 -8.38 -22.16
N ASP A 112 11.19 -9.40 -21.35
CA ASP A 112 10.49 -10.62 -21.75
C ASP A 112 9.75 -11.25 -20.55
N LYS A 113 8.97 -12.29 -20.85
CA LYS A 113 8.17 -13.03 -19.85
C LYS A 113 9.03 -13.69 -18.78
N GLU A 114 10.22 -14.17 -19.13
CA GLU A 114 11.05 -14.89 -18.16
C GLU A 114 11.61 -13.89 -17.13
N GLU A 115 12.08 -12.73 -17.59
CA GLU A 115 12.49 -11.65 -16.69
C GLU A 115 11.32 -11.17 -15.81
N MET A 116 10.10 -11.07 -16.36
CA MET A 116 8.91 -10.75 -15.57
C MET A 116 8.69 -11.75 -14.43
N LEU A 117 8.77 -13.06 -14.72
CA LEU A 117 8.62 -14.11 -13.71
C LEU A 117 9.75 -14.07 -12.66
N ASP A 118 10.99 -13.83 -13.09
CA ASP A 118 12.14 -13.72 -12.22
C ASP A 118 12.05 -12.52 -11.26
N LEU A 119 11.54 -11.38 -11.74
CA LEU A 119 11.29 -10.20 -10.90
C LEU A 119 10.18 -10.47 -9.87
N ILE A 120 9.09 -11.14 -10.26
CA ILE A 120 8.04 -11.55 -9.31
C ILE A 120 8.66 -12.45 -8.23
N ASP A 121 9.43 -13.46 -8.62
CA ASP A 121 10.05 -14.38 -7.67
C ASP A 121 11.17 -13.75 -6.82
N LEU A 122 11.80 -12.67 -7.30
CA LEU A 122 12.74 -11.87 -6.49
C LEU A 122 12.02 -11.33 -5.25
N GLY A 123 10.82 -10.75 -5.45
CA GLY A 123 9.95 -10.29 -4.36
C GLY A 123 9.52 -11.40 -3.40
N ALA A 124 9.14 -12.56 -3.96
CA ALA A 124 8.72 -13.72 -3.17
C ALA A 124 9.81 -14.24 -2.23
N ARG A 125 11.07 -14.16 -2.65
CA ARG A 125 12.23 -14.71 -1.91
C ARG A 125 12.93 -13.70 -1.01
N GLY A 126 12.74 -12.40 -1.24
CA GLY A 126 13.45 -11.39 -0.47
C GLY A 126 13.08 -11.38 1.01
N THR A 127 13.99 -10.83 1.79
CA THR A 127 13.91 -10.77 3.24
C THR A 127 14.07 -9.34 3.72
N CYS A 128 13.52 -9.04 4.90
CA CYS A 128 13.72 -7.78 5.59
C CYS A 128 14.12 -8.08 7.02
N ASN A 129 15.32 -7.64 7.39
CA ASN A 129 15.94 -7.94 8.68
C ASN A 129 16.74 -6.72 9.18
N ARG A 130 17.48 -6.89 10.28
CA ARG A 130 18.23 -5.79 10.92
C ARG A 130 19.58 -5.49 10.28
N GLU A 131 19.95 -6.23 9.23
CA GLU A 131 21.28 -6.18 8.60
C GLU A 131 21.21 -5.76 7.12
N ASN A 132 20.01 -5.63 6.56
CA ASN A 132 19.81 -5.30 5.16
C ASN A 132 18.98 -4.03 4.93
N ARG A 133 19.01 -3.60 3.67
CA ARG A 133 18.16 -2.57 3.12
C ARG A 133 17.17 -3.26 2.18
N SER A 134 15.88 -3.05 2.42
CA SER A 134 14.81 -3.82 1.79
C SER A 134 13.66 -2.93 1.37
N TRP A 135 13.17 -3.15 0.16
CA TRP A 135 11.89 -2.62 -0.30
C TRP A 135 10.78 -3.58 0.08
N VAL A 136 9.65 -3.07 0.54
CA VAL A 136 8.48 -3.85 0.97
C VAL A 136 7.29 -3.41 0.14
N LEU A 137 6.64 -4.35 -0.51
CA LEU A 137 5.64 -4.11 -1.55
C LEU A 137 4.39 -4.96 -1.31
N ASP A 138 3.24 -4.29 -1.33
CA ASP A 138 1.95 -4.89 -1.61
C ASP A 138 1.46 -4.32 -2.95
N PRO A 139 1.40 -5.14 -4.03
CA PRO A 139 1.03 -4.64 -5.35
C PRO A 139 -0.41 -4.15 -5.43
N VAL A 140 -1.36 -4.78 -4.71
CA VAL A 140 -2.77 -4.39 -4.62
C VAL A 140 -3.33 -4.74 -3.23
N ASP A 141 -3.10 -3.85 -2.25
CA ASP A 141 -3.70 -4.00 -0.92
C ASP A 141 -5.21 -3.76 -1.02
N GLY A 142 -5.97 -4.74 -0.55
CA GLY A 142 -7.42 -4.77 -0.66
C GLY A 142 -7.93 -5.37 -1.97
N THR A 143 -7.30 -6.44 -2.43
CA THR A 143 -7.69 -7.21 -3.61
C THR A 143 -9.20 -7.56 -3.69
N ALA A 144 -9.83 -7.86 -2.54
CA ALA A 144 -11.25 -8.19 -2.46
C ALA A 144 -12.18 -6.99 -2.74
N THR A 145 -11.76 -5.77 -2.40
CA THR A 145 -12.50 -4.54 -2.71
C THR A 145 -12.12 -4.00 -4.08
N PHE A 146 -10.88 -4.22 -4.53
CA PHE A 146 -10.42 -3.94 -5.89
C PHE A 146 -11.34 -4.55 -6.95
N ILE A 147 -11.63 -5.87 -6.92
CA ILE A 147 -12.46 -6.53 -7.94
C ILE A 147 -13.90 -5.98 -8.02
N ASN A 148 -14.37 -5.35 -6.94
CA ASN A 148 -15.68 -4.71 -6.86
C ASN A 148 -15.66 -3.23 -7.30
N GLY A 149 -14.50 -2.69 -7.69
CA GLY A 149 -14.32 -1.28 -8.04
C GLY A 149 -14.38 -0.35 -6.83
N GLN A 150 -14.17 -0.89 -5.62
CA GLN A 150 -14.15 -0.16 -4.36
C GLN A 150 -12.73 0.34 -4.03
N GLN A 151 -12.44 0.68 -2.79
CA GLN A 151 -11.15 1.24 -2.40
C GLN A 151 -10.06 0.15 -2.38
N TYR A 152 -8.84 0.52 -2.79
CA TYR A 152 -7.64 -0.32 -2.74
C TYR A 152 -6.40 0.57 -2.76
N ALA A 153 -5.23 0.00 -2.49
CA ALA A 153 -3.96 0.73 -2.53
C ALA A 153 -2.85 -0.04 -3.26
N VAL A 154 -1.88 0.70 -3.79
CA VAL A 154 -0.59 0.19 -4.29
C VAL A 154 0.49 0.69 -3.34
N CYS A 155 1.23 -0.20 -2.70
CA CYS A 155 1.98 0.15 -1.50
C CYS A 155 3.46 -0.20 -1.63
N LEU A 156 4.33 0.78 -1.37
CA LEU A 156 5.77 0.58 -1.42
C LEU A 156 6.45 1.29 -0.24
N ALA A 157 7.33 0.59 0.46
CA ALA A 157 8.12 1.16 1.54
C ALA A 157 9.59 0.75 1.41
N LEU A 158 10.48 1.59 1.94
CA LEU A 158 11.89 1.28 2.13
C LEU A 158 12.16 1.11 3.62
N VAL A 159 12.74 -0.03 3.97
CA VAL A 159 13.20 -0.37 5.31
C VAL A 159 14.71 -0.54 5.28
N GLU A 160 15.41 0.01 6.27
CA GLU A 160 16.85 -0.13 6.39
C GLU A 160 17.20 -0.46 7.84
N ASN A 161 17.87 -1.60 8.04
CA ASN A 161 18.24 -2.12 9.36
C ASN A 161 17.03 -2.24 10.31
N GLY A 162 15.91 -2.74 9.78
CA GLY A 162 14.65 -2.89 10.52
C GLY A 162 13.87 -1.60 10.80
N VAL A 163 14.29 -0.46 10.24
CA VAL A 163 13.63 0.85 10.43
C VAL A 163 13.08 1.39 9.11
N GLN A 164 11.81 1.81 9.09
CA GLN A 164 11.20 2.44 7.92
C GLN A 164 11.88 3.78 7.62
N ARG A 165 12.29 3.99 6.37
CA ARG A 165 12.94 5.21 5.88
C ARG A 165 12.03 6.01 4.97
N LEU A 166 11.21 5.33 4.19
CA LEU A 166 10.34 5.93 3.19
C LEU A 166 9.09 5.06 3.00
N GLY A 167 7.96 5.72 2.73
CA GLY A 167 6.68 5.07 2.42
C GLY A 167 5.96 5.82 1.32
N VAL A 168 5.39 5.10 0.37
CA VAL A 168 4.59 5.61 -0.75
C VAL A 168 3.36 4.73 -0.89
N LEU A 169 2.18 5.34 -0.76
CA LEU A 169 0.89 4.70 -0.97
C LEU A 169 0.18 5.39 -2.13
N GLY A 170 -0.06 4.65 -3.21
CA GLY A 170 -1.02 5.04 -4.23
C GLY A 170 -2.41 4.63 -3.78
N ALA A 171 -3.36 5.57 -3.72
CA ALA A 171 -4.77 5.29 -3.46
C ALA A 171 -5.59 5.66 -4.70
N PRO A 172 -5.69 4.76 -5.70
CA PRO A 172 -6.18 5.10 -7.05
C PRO A 172 -7.65 5.52 -7.09
N ASN A 173 -8.44 5.05 -6.14
CA ASN A 173 -9.86 5.33 -6.02
C ASN A 173 -10.16 6.34 -4.90
N LEU A 174 -9.14 7.00 -4.34
CA LEU A 174 -9.35 7.96 -3.26
C LEU A 174 -10.12 9.20 -3.75
N ASN A 175 -11.33 9.36 -3.21
CA ASN A 175 -12.16 10.55 -3.36
C ASN A 175 -12.31 11.26 -2.00
N LEU A 176 -11.99 12.56 -1.97
CA LEU A 176 -12.04 13.37 -0.75
C LEU A 176 -13.17 14.41 -0.77
N GLU A 177 -13.98 14.48 -1.82
CA GLU A 177 -15.02 15.51 -1.99
C GLU A 177 -16.11 15.44 -0.91
N THR A 178 -16.41 14.24 -0.42
CA THR A 178 -17.43 14.00 0.62
C THR A 178 -16.90 14.21 2.04
N GLY A 179 -15.61 14.49 2.21
CA GLY A 179 -14.96 14.73 3.50
C GLY A 179 -14.72 13.49 4.38
N ARG A 180 -15.18 12.30 3.97
CA ARG A 180 -14.89 11.01 4.63
C ARG A 180 -14.66 9.91 3.61
N MET A 181 -13.71 9.03 3.90
CA MET A 181 -13.45 7.83 3.11
C MET A 181 -14.52 6.76 3.37
N HIS A 182 -14.94 6.09 2.31
CA HIS A 182 -15.83 4.94 2.36
C HIS A 182 -15.53 4.04 1.16
N GLU A 183 -15.71 2.72 1.30
CA GLU A 183 -15.44 1.74 0.24
C GLU A 183 -16.13 2.08 -1.09
N ASP A 184 -17.38 2.56 -1.02
CA ASP A 184 -18.19 2.87 -2.21
C ASP A 184 -18.02 4.31 -2.74
N ILE A 185 -17.38 5.20 -1.99
CA ILE A 185 -17.16 6.58 -2.42
C ILE A 185 -15.79 6.66 -3.08
N VAL A 186 -15.77 6.44 -4.39
CA VAL A 186 -14.54 6.25 -5.17
C VAL A 186 -14.35 7.32 -6.25
N ASP A 187 -13.09 7.61 -6.57
CA ASP A 187 -12.69 8.31 -7.79
C ASP A 187 -12.70 7.30 -8.93
N ARG A 188 -13.76 7.32 -9.75
CA ARG A 188 -13.93 6.36 -10.85
C ARG A 188 -13.08 6.73 -12.06
N ASP A 189 -13.13 7.99 -12.46
CA ASP A 189 -12.59 8.47 -13.73
C ASP A 189 -11.14 8.98 -13.62
N GLY A 190 -10.74 9.42 -12.42
CA GLY A 190 -9.38 9.89 -12.14
C GLY A 190 -8.48 8.78 -11.61
N TYR A 191 -7.30 9.17 -11.14
CA TYR A 191 -6.29 8.27 -10.58
C TYR A 191 -6.11 8.46 -9.07
N GLY A 192 -7.04 9.12 -8.39
CA GLY A 192 -6.98 9.32 -6.95
C GLY A 192 -5.76 10.13 -6.52
N SER A 193 -5.12 9.74 -5.41
CA SER A 193 -3.98 10.48 -4.85
C SER A 193 -2.88 9.54 -4.35
N GLN A 194 -1.65 10.03 -4.39
CA GLN A 194 -0.50 9.39 -3.78
C GLN A 194 -0.15 10.11 -2.48
N LEU A 195 0.02 9.35 -1.41
CA LEU A 195 0.53 9.81 -0.13
C LEU A 195 1.92 9.23 0.08
N PHE A 196 2.83 10.00 0.66
CA PHE A 196 4.18 9.54 0.90
C PHE A 196 4.86 10.30 2.02
N ALA A 197 5.90 9.70 2.59
CA ALA A 197 6.68 10.30 3.65
C ALA A 197 8.13 9.78 3.63
N VAL A 198 9.04 10.61 4.11
CA VAL A 198 10.44 10.24 4.40
C VAL A 198 10.66 10.50 5.89
N ALA A 199 11.28 9.56 6.59
CA ALA A 199 11.48 9.65 8.03
C ALA A 199 12.20 10.96 8.43
N GLY A 200 11.56 11.77 9.27
CA GLY A 200 12.04 13.06 9.74
C GLY A 200 11.71 14.27 8.84
N HIS A 201 11.03 14.08 7.72
CA HIS A 201 10.77 15.14 6.73
C HIS A 201 9.28 15.47 6.52
N GLY A 202 8.38 14.82 7.28
CA GLY A 202 6.94 14.99 7.17
C GLY A 202 6.31 14.12 6.08
N ALA A 203 4.98 14.14 6.04
CA ALA A 203 4.18 13.46 5.03
C ALA A 203 3.54 14.45 4.04
N PHE A 204 3.33 13.97 2.82
CA PHE A 204 2.88 14.75 1.69
C PHE A 204 1.85 13.98 0.86
N MET A 205 1.03 14.71 0.12
CA MET A 205 0.03 14.18 -0.79
C MET A 205 0.04 14.93 -2.11
N ARG A 206 -0.16 14.19 -3.21
CA ARG A 206 -0.37 14.74 -4.56
C ARG A 206 -1.47 13.97 -5.28
N LYS A 207 -2.13 14.60 -6.25
CA LYS A 207 -2.94 13.85 -7.23
C LYS A 207 -2.01 13.01 -8.11
N MET A 208 -2.46 11.81 -8.48
CA MET A 208 -1.78 10.99 -9.49
C MET A 208 -2.31 11.30 -10.87
N GLY A 209 -1.54 10.96 -11.89
CA GLY A 209 -1.93 11.09 -13.29
C GLY A 209 -1.12 10.16 -14.18
N THR A 210 -1.20 10.38 -15.49
CA THR A 210 -0.57 9.50 -16.49
C THR A 210 0.87 9.87 -16.82
N GLY A 211 1.30 11.10 -16.56
CA GLY A 211 2.63 11.62 -16.93
C GLY A 211 3.56 11.83 -15.73
N ALA A 212 4.23 12.99 -15.69
CA ALA A 212 5.15 13.37 -14.62
C ALA A 212 4.46 13.50 -13.25
N LEU A 213 5.25 13.40 -12.17
CA LEU A 213 4.75 13.63 -10.82
C LEU A 213 4.26 15.07 -10.65
N LEU A 214 3.00 15.23 -10.25
CA LEU A 214 2.44 16.53 -9.94
C LEU A 214 3.03 17.11 -8.65
N PRO A 215 2.92 18.45 -8.44
CA PRO A 215 3.33 19.07 -7.19
C PRO A 215 2.60 18.45 -5.98
N ALA A 216 3.36 18.24 -4.90
CA ALA A 216 2.82 17.71 -3.65
C ALA A 216 2.62 18.79 -2.59
N ASN A 217 1.56 18.63 -1.80
CA ASN A 217 1.27 19.46 -0.64
C ASN A 217 1.66 18.71 0.63
N ARG A 218 2.17 19.43 1.63
CA ARG A 218 2.41 18.87 2.96
C ARG A 218 1.06 18.60 3.62
N ILE A 219 0.95 17.46 4.29
CA ILE A 219 -0.22 17.12 5.11
C ILE A 219 0.03 17.68 6.52
N ASP A 220 -0.97 18.35 7.09
CA ASP A 220 -0.87 18.89 8.44
C ASP A 220 -0.79 17.79 9.50
N ALA A 221 0.03 18.05 10.53
CA ALA A 221 0.17 17.19 11.69
C ALA A 221 -1.19 16.99 12.39
N LYS A 222 -1.41 15.79 12.92
CA LYS A 222 -2.67 15.44 13.60
C LYS A 222 -2.67 15.96 15.02
N PRO A 223 -3.79 16.55 15.48
CA PRO A 223 -3.89 17.02 16.85
C PRO A 223 -3.83 15.84 17.81
N GLN A 224 -3.26 16.06 18.99
CA GLN A 224 -3.27 15.08 20.06
C GLN A 224 -4.71 14.89 20.57
N ILE A 225 -5.16 13.65 20.64
CA ILE A 225 -6.43 13.28 21.26
C ILE A 225 -6.22 13.15 22.78
N THR A 226 -6.98 13.90 23.57
CA THR A 226 -6.84 13.94 25.05
C THR A 226 -8.02 13.35 25.79
N ASP A 227 -9.21 13.30 25.18
CA ASP A 227 -10.40 12.62 25.71
C ASP A 227 -10.68 11.36 24.87
N PRO A 228 -10.74 10.17 25.46
CA PRO A 228 -11.08 8.95 24.73
C PRO A 228 -12.43 8.99 23.99
N LYS A 229 -13.35 9.89 24.36
CA LYS A 229 -14.60 10.10 23.62
C LYS A 229 -14.41 10.67 22.22
N ASP A 230 -13.27 11.30 21.96
CA ASP A 230 -12.93 11.87 20.67
C ASP A 230 -12.20 10.87 19.76
N LEU A 231 -12.01 9.62 20.20
CA LEU A 231 -11.46 8.57 19.34
C LEU A 231 -12.45 8.24 18.21
N ASP A 232 -11.97 8.27 16.97
CA ASP A 232 -12.70 7.82 15.78
C ASP A 232 -11.89 6.66 15.17
N LEU A 233 -12.38 5.45 15.43
CA LEU A 233 -11.70 4.21 15.05
C LEU A 233 -11.92 3.90 13.56
N VAL A 234 -10.95 3.20 12.97
CA VAL A 234 -11.08 2.55 11.66
C VAL A 234 -10.76 1.06 11.78
N ASP A 235 -11.61 0.21 11.20
CA ASP A 235 -11.36 -1.21 10.98
C ASP A 235 -12.20 -1.69 9.78
N CYS A 236 -12.42 -2.98 9.61
CA CYS A 236 -13.40 -3.51 8.67
C CYS A 236 -14.20 -4.64 9.31
N VAL A 237 -15.51 -4.51 9.35
CA VAL A 237 -16.40 -5.53 9.95
C VAL A 237 -16.34 -6.84 9.19
N ALA A 238 -16.15 -6.79 7.87
CA ALA A 238 -16.05 -7.98 7.02
C ALA A 238 -14.68 -8.70 7.14
N ALA A 239 -13.65 -8.04 7.69
CA ALA A 239 -12.32 -8.62 7.77
C ALA A 239 -12.26 -9.77 8.79
N THR A 240 -11.75 -10.92 8.37
CA THR A 240 -11.65 -12.12 9.21
C THR A 240 -10.44 -12.12 10.15
N SER A 241 -9.53 -11.15 10.00
CA SER A 241 -8.31 -11.01 10.78
C SER A 241 -8.47 -10.17 12.04
N SER A 242 -9.52 -9.35 12.16
CA SER A 242 -9.78 -8.48 13.31
C SER A 242 -10.78 -9.09 14.30
N ASN A 243 -10.60 -8.83 15.59
CA ASN A 243 -11.52 -9.23 16.66
C ASN A 243 -12.51 -8.10 16.97
N ILE A 244 -13.57 -7.95 16.18
CA ILE A 244 -14.55 -6.87 16.32
C ILE A 244 -15.19 -6.80 17.71
N VAL A 245 -15.43 -7.96 18.35
CA VAL A 245 -15.98 -8.02 19.72
C VAL A 245 -15.01 -7.43 20.74
N ALA A 246 -13.71 -7.65 20.57
CA ALA A 246 -12.71 -7.03 21.45
C ALA A 246 -12.62 -5.52 21.23
N HIS A 247 -12.76 -5.04 20.00
CA HIS A 247 -12.80 -3.60 19.71
C HIS A 247 -14.03 -2.93 20.34
N GLU A 248 -15.21 -3.54 20.24
CA GLU A 248 -16.44 -3.05 20.91
C GLU A 248 -16.25 -2.92 22.42
N ARG A 249 -15.66 -3.95 23.05
CA ARG A 249 -15.37 -3.93 24.49
C ARG A 249 -14.37 -2.83 24.85
N LEU A 250 -13.32 -2.66 24.04
CA LEU A 250 -12.31 -1.63 24.25
C LEU A 250 -12.93 -0.23 24.12
N ALA A 251 -13.68 0.03 23.05
CA ALA A 251 -14.35 1.31 22.82
C ALA A 251 -15.32 1.62 23.98
N SER A 252 -16.13 0.64 24.39
CA SER A 252 -17.05 0.78 25.51
C SER A 252 -16.33 1.07 26.83
N HIS A 253 -15.19 0.41 27.09
CA HIS A 253 -14.39 0.63 28.29
C HIS A 253 -13.76 2.03 28.33
N LEU A 254 -13.34 2.54 27.18
CA LEU A 254 -12.77 3.88 27.03
C LEU A 254 -13.85 4.98 26.98
N GLY A 255 -15.11 4.63 26.74
CA GLY A 255 -16.18 5.60 26.46
C GLY A 255 -16.07 6.21 25.05
N ALA A 256 -15.37 5.54 24.14
CA ALA A 256 -15.23 5.93 22.74
C ALA A 256 -16.49 5.56 21.91
N PRO A 257 -16.77 6.29 20.82
CA PRO A 257 -17.81 5.94 19.85
C PRO A 257 -17.70 4.51 19.31
N TRP A 258 -18.82 3.81 19.23
CA TRP A 258 -18.95 2.50 18.60
C TRP A 258 -20.37 2.31 18.01
N PRO A 259 -20.55 1.65 16.85
CA PRO A 259 -19.52 1.09 15.96
C PRO A 259 -18.63 2.17 15.36
N HIS A 260 -17.43 1.78 14.91
CA HIS A 260 -16.55 2.67 14.17
C HIS A 260 -17.24 3.19 12.90
N THR A 261 -16.91 4.42 12.50
CA THR A 261 -17.60 5.08 11.38
C THR A 261 -16.88 4.95 10.04
N THR A 262 -15.59 4.59 10.08
CA THR A 262 -14.77 4.34 8.90
C THR A 262 -14.54 2.83 8.79
N ASP A 263 -15.22 2.18 7.84
CA ASP A 263 -15.05 0.75 7.52
C ASP A 263 -14.25 0.65 6.21
N LEU A 264 -13.01 0.15 6.29
CA LEU A 264 -12.09 0.04 5.16
C LEU A 264 -11.37 -1.32 5.18
N TRP A 265 -11.58 -2.09 4.12
CA TRP A 265 -11.02 -3.43 3.94
C TRP A 265 -9.50 -3.39 3.84
N ALA A 266 -8.97 -2.65 2.85
CA ALA A 266 -7.55 -2.49 2.57
C ALA A 266 -6.81 -1.95 3.80
N ALA A 267 -5.76 -2.62 4.24
CA ALA A 267 -5.08 -2.30 5.49
C ALA A 267 -4.38 -0.92 5.44
N GLN A 268 -3.75 -0.60 4.32
CA GLN A 268 -3.00 0.61 4.07
C GLN A 268 -3.92 1.84 3.95
N LEU A 269 -5.14 1.65 3.45
CA LEU A 269 -6.12 2.74 3.39
C LEU A 269 -6.63 3.20 4.75
N ARG A 270 -6.46 2.39 5.80
CA ARG A 270 -6.75 2.83 7.18
C ARG A 270 -5.76 3.88 7.65
N TYR A 271 -4.49 3.78 7.24
CA TYR A 271 -3.50 4.84 7.48
C TYR A 271 -3.78 6.06 6.60
N VAL A 272 -4.21 5.87 5.35
CA VAL A 272 -4.66 6.98 4.49
C VAL A 272 -5.84 7.72 5.12
N ALA A 273 -6.81 7.01 5.68
CA ALA A 273 -7.96 7.61 6.38
C ALA A 273 -7.53 8.50 7.55
N ILE A 274 -6.55 8.07 8.36
CA ILE A 274 -5.95 8.93 9.40
C ILE A 274 -5.28 10.15 8.76
N ALA A 275 -4.46 9.95 7.73
CA ALA A 275 -3.70 11.00 7.07
C ALA A 275 -4.59 12.09 6.44
N VAL A 276 -5.76 11.72 5.91
CA VAL A 276 -6.72 12.67 5.31
C VAL A 276 -7.79 13.17 6.30
N GLY A 277 -7.76 12.71 7.55
CA GLY A 277 -8.70 13.13 8.59
C GLY A 277 -10.08 12.46 8.53
N GLY A 278 -10.20 11.31 7.87
CA GLY A 278 -11.41 10.49 7.88
C GLY A 278 -11.65 9.77 9.22
N CYS A 279 -10.58 9.48 9.95
CA CYS A 279 -10.59 8.93 11.31
C CYS A 279 -9.32 9.40 12.05
N ASN A 280 -9.10 8.96 13.30
CA ASN A 280 -7.90 9.33 14.06
C ASN A 280 -7.21 8.17 14.79
N THR A 281 -7.81 6.98 14.80
CA THR A 281 -7.30 5.85 15.58
C THR A 281 -7.41 4.54 14.80
N LEU A 282 -6.29 3.83 14.66
CA LEU A 282 -6.24 2.46 14.16
C LEU A 282 -5.72 1.56 15.29
N ILE A 283 -6.51 0.53 15.64
CA ILE A 283 -6.09 -0.51 16.57
C ILE A 283 -6.30 -1.84 15.84
N LYS A 284 -5.29 -2.70 15.82
CA LYS A 284 -5.39 -4.04 15.22
C LYS A 284 -5.41 -5.08 16.33
N ILE A 285 -6.60 -5.48 16.79
CA ILE A 285 -6.74 -6.63 17.69
C ILE A 285 -6.92 -7.89 16.84
N PRO A 286 -5.95 -8.82 16.81
CA PRO A 286 -6.05 -10.03 15.99
C PRO A 286 -7.17 -10.95 16.48
N ARG A 287 -7.82 -11.65 15.55
CA ARG A 287 -8.91 -12.60 15.87
C ARG A 287 -8.45 -13.78 16.75
N ASN A 288 -7.20 -14.19 16.61
CA ASN A 288 -6.59 -15.26 17.40
C ASN A 288 -5.08 -15.00 17.58
N ALA A 289 -4.47 -15.65 18.57
CA ALA A 289 -3.05 -15.47 18.91
C ALA A 289 -2.09 -16.04 17.84
N SER A 290 -2.56 -16.88 16.91
CA SER A 290 -1.72 -17.43 15.83
C SER A 290 -1.64 -16.51 14.62
N TYR A 291 -2.51 -15.50 14.50
CA TYR A 291 -2.45 -14.52 13.43
C TYR A 291 -1.12 -13.75 13.46
N ARG A 292 -0.58 -13.47 12.28
CA ARG A 292 0.66 -12.73 12.07
C ARG A 292 0.38 -11.70 10.99
N SER A 293 0.43 -10.42 11.34
CA SER A 293 0.32 -9.34 10.34
C SER A 293 1.45 -9.45 9.34
N LYS A 294 1.14 -9.25 8.05
CA LYS A 294 2.17 -9.14 7.03
C LYS A 294 2.81 -7.77 7.11
N MET A 295 4.08 -7.70 6.75
CA MET A 295 4.80 -6.43 6.81
C MET A 295 4.29 -5.44 5.77
N TRP A 296 3.94 -5.93 4.58
CA TRP A 296 3.46 -5.12 3.45
C TRP A 296 2.07 -4.51 3.67
N ASP A 297 1.23 -5.10 4.53
CA ASP A 297 -0.06 -4.53 4.96
C ASP A 297 0.06 -3.21 5.78
N HIS A 298 1.27 -2.89 6.29
CA HIS A 298 1.45 -1.79 7.25
C HIS A 298 2.65 -0.90 6.97
N ALA A 299 3.74 -1.45 6.42
CA ALA A 299 4.95 -0.68 6.14
C ALA A 299 4.66 0.46 5.15
N GLY A 300 5.22 1.63 5.39
CA GLY A 300 4.92 2.84 4.63
C GLY A 300 3.73 3.61 5.20
N GLY A 301 2.55 2.98 5.37
CA GLY A 301 1.40 3.61 6.00
C GLY A 301 1.66 4.03 7.45
N MET A 302 2.31 3.16 8.22
CA MET A 302 2.77 3.48 9.57
C MET A 302 3.72 4.69 9.58
N LEU A 303 4.72 4.71 8.69
CA LEU A 303 5.65 5.84 8.60
C LEU A 303 4.92 7.14 8.25
N ILE A 304 3.99 7.10 7.29
CA ILE A 304 3.21 8.26 6.89
C ILE A 304 2.48 8.87 8.09
N VAL A 305 1.79 8.08 8.91
CA VAL A 305 1.10 8.62 10.08
C VAL A 305 2.05 9.03 11.20
N GLN A 306 3.20 8.36 11.37
CA GLN A 306 4.24 8.79 12.31
C GLN A 306 4.78 10.18 11.97
N GLU A 307 5.00 10.46 10.68
CA GLU A 307 5.43 11.78 10.19
C GLU A 307 4.34 12.86 10.32
N LEU A 308 3.12 12.46 10.68
CA LEU A 308 2.01 13.35 11.05
C LEU A 308 1.85 13.52 12.58
N GLY A 309 2.75 12.94 13.37
CA GLY A 309 2.74 13.02 14.83
C GLY A 309 1.95 11.91 15.52
N CYS A 310 1.48 10.88 14.80
CA CYS A 310 0.80 9.74 15.41
C CYS A 310 1.81 8.80 16.09
N THR A 311 1.40 8.22 17.22
CA THR A 311 2.13 7.10 17.84
C THR A 311 1.78 5.80 17.13
N VAL A 312 2.80 5.02 16.77
CA VAL A 312 2.66 3.68 16.19
C VAL A 312 3.45 2.68 17.02
N SER A 313 2.78 1.64 17.51
CA SER A 313 3.34 0.60 18.38
C SER A 313 2.65 -0.74 18.16
N ASP A 314 3.20 -1.80 18.75
CA ASP A 314 2.43 -3.01 19.02
C ASP A 314 1.39 -2.77 20.13
N LEU A 315 0.59 -3.80 20.43
CA LEU A 315 -0.44 -3.73 21.48
C LEU A 315 0.12 -3.65 22.91
N ALA A 316 1.42 -3.91 23.11
CA ALA A 316 2.12 -3.76 24.39
C ALA A 316 2.78 -2.38 24.52
N GLY A 317 2.72 -1.53 23.48
CA GLY A 317 3.33 -0.20 23.45
C GLY A 317 4.81 -0.21 23.02
N ASN A 318 5.35 -1.33 22.55
CA ASN A 318 6.70 -1.37 22.02
C ASN A 318 6.76 -0.75 20.62
N PRO A 319 7.87 -0.09 20.25
CA PRO A 319 8.08 0.36 18.88
C PRO A 319 7.99 -0.79 17.89
N VAL A 320 7.42 -0.52 16.71
CA VAL A 320 7.35 -1.51 15.62
C VAL A 320 8.76 -1.78 15.09
N ASP A 321 9.11 -3.06 14.98
CA ASP A 321 10.40 -3.53 14.47
C ASP A 321 10.22 -4.24 13.11
N CYS A 322 10.54 -3.57 12.01
CA CYS A 322 10.45 -4.15 10.67
C CYS A 322 11.57 -5.16 10.37
N GLY A 323 12.52 -5.37 11.30
CA GLY A 323 13.62 -6.32 11.17
C GLY A 323 13.27 -7.75 11.60
N LEU A 324 12.00 -8.04 11.91
CA LEU A 324 11.52 -9.36 12.34
C LEU A 324 11.16 -10.31 11.18
N GLY A 325 11.36 -9.88 9.93
CA GLY A 325 11.07 -10.67 8.74
C GLY A 325 9.79 -10.22 8.04
N ARG A 326 9.19 -11.14 7.28
CA ARG A 326 7.99 -10.89 6.45
C ARG A 326 6.72 -10.66 7.27
N THR A 327 6.72 -11.04 8.54
CA THR A 327 5.56 -10.93 9.43
C THR A 327 5.97 -10.46 10.83
N TRP A 328 5.06 -9.77 11.51
CA TRP A 328 5.21 -9.48 12.93
C TRP A 328 4.66 -10.62 13.79
N PRO A 329 5.34 -10.99 14.89
CA PRO A 329 4.79 -11.91 15.86
C PRO A 329 3.46 -11.34 16.39
N GLY A 330 2.45 -12.20 16.49
CA GLY A 330 1.20 -11.84 17.14
C GLY A 330 1.43 -11.63 18.64
N VAL A 331 0.44 -11.05 19.32
CA VAL A 331 0.48 -10.91 20.78
C VAL A 331 0.60 -12.29 21.41
N THR A 332 1.73 -12.54 22.09
CA THR A 332 1.84 -13.67 23.03
C THR A 332 1.00 -13.32 24.25
N GLU A 333 0.13 -14.25 24.67
CA GLU A 333 -0.77 -14.13 25.83
C GLU A 333 -0.12 -13.52 27.08
#